data_AF-A0A3M1CHS1-F1
#
_entry.id   AF-A0A3M1CHS1-F1
#
_cell.length_a   1.000
_cell.length_b   1.000
_cell.length_c   1.000
_cell.angle_alpha   90.00
_cell.angle_beta   90.00
_cell.angle_gamma   90.00
#
_symmetry.space_group_name_H-M   'P 1'
#
loop_
_entity.id
_entity.type
_entity.pdbx_description
1 polymer ?
#
loop_
_entity_poly.entity_id
_entity_poly.type
_entity_poly.pdbx_seq_one_letter_code
_entity_poly.pdbx_strand_id
1 'polypeptide(L)'
;MSDVQRGTATADPGSLAQYIQPVRSDLEAFNSKLNDYLRGDSPLISSIARHLLRSRGKRMRPAFLFLASRAADQFTEHAVDASLAIELIHTATLLHDDVVDEAHLRRGLNTVNYQWNNLIAVLMGDYIFAKAFRIMVDTGSIELIDAISRATERVSVGELRQIEETANYALSEEEYLSIIADKTASLFSVSCESGPILCGHNGEDRH
;
A
#
# COMPACT_ATOMS: atom_id res chain seq x y z
N MET A 1 35.37 -23.06 36.42
CA MET A 1 36.02 -22.54 35.20
C MET A 1 35.48 -23.38 34.05
N SER A 2 34.65 -22.92 33.13
CA SER A 2 34.29 -21.57 32.70
C SER A 2 32.91 -21.62 32.05
N ASP A 3 32.08 -20.63 32.38
CA ASP A 3 30.79 -20.34 31.74
C ASP A 3 30.94 -20.18 30.22
N VAL A 4 30.14 -20.93 29.47
CA VAL A 4 29.87 -20.66 28.06
C VAL A 4 28.83 -19.54 28.03
N GLN A 5 29.31 -18.30 27.91
CA GLN A 5 28.48 -17.13 27.65
C GLN A 5 27.65 -17.36 26.39
N ARG A 6 26.31 -17.39 26.58
CA ARG A 6 25.34 -17.22 25.51
C ARG A 6 25.58 -15.83 24.90
N GLY A 7 26.08 -15.81 23.66
CA GLY A 7 26.11 -14.59 22.86
C GLY A 7 24.70 -14.06 22.70
N THR A 8 24.42 -12.91 23.31
CA THR A 8 23.26 -12.08 23.00
C THR A 8 23.40 -11.63 21.54
N ALA A 9 22.52 -12.12 20.66
CA ALA A 9 22.42 -11.64 19.30
C ALA A 9 22.10 -10.13 19.34
N THR A 10 23.12 -9.30 19.14
CA THR A 10 22.97 -7.86 18.95
C THR A 10 22.20 -7.65 17.65
N ALA A 11 20.99 -7.10 17.74
CA ALA A 11 20.16 -6.80 16.57
C ALA A 11 20.91 -5.84 15.64
N ASP A 12 20.99 -6.19 14.35
CA ASP A 12 21.63 -5.39 13.30
C ASP A 12 21.02 -3.98 13.25
N PRO A 13 21.80 -2.90 13.50
CA PRO A 13 21.34 -1.50 13.54
C PRO A 13 20.65 -0.99 12.26
N GLY A 14 20.74 -1.74 11.15
CA GLY A 14 20.07 -1.44 9.87
C GLY A 14 18.81 -2.24 9.59
N SER A 15 18.37 -3.11 10.52
CA SER A 15 17.20 -3.95 10.28
C SER A 15 15.91 -3.12 10.31
N LEU A 16 15.13 -3.19 9.22
CA LEU A 16 13.78 -2.60 9.13
C LEU A 16 12.90 -2.95 10.34
N ALA A 17 13.14 -4.11 10.95
CA ALA A 17 12.44 -4.56 12.15
C ALA A 17 12.56 -3.59 13.34
N GLN A 18 13.67 -2.85 13.46
CA GLN A 18 13.88 -1.87 14.52
C GLN A 18 13.00 -0.63 14.33
N TYR A 19 12.88 -0.13 13.10
CA TYR A 19 12.10 1.06 12.78
C TYR A 19 10.59 0.84 12.84
N ILE A 20 10.11 -0.37 12.52
CA ILE A 20 8.68 -0.71 12.60
C ILE A 20 8.26 -1.20 13.98
N GLN A 21 9.20 -1.39 14.91
CA GLN A 21 8.91 -1.90 16.24
C GLN A 21 7.85 -1.07 17.01
N PRO A 22 7.84 0.29 16.94
CA PRO A 22 6.83 1.10 17.63
C PRO A 22 5.39 0.87 17.13
N VAL A 23 5.23 0.37 15.90
CA VAL A 23 3.93 0.20 15.22
C VAL A 23 3.61 -1.27 14.95
N ARG A 24 4.32 -2.20 15.61
CA ARG A 24 4.15 -3.64 15.37
C ARG A 24 2.71 -4.10 15.65
N SER A 25 2.11 -3.68 16.77
CA SER A 25 0.73 -4.02 17.12
C SER A 25 -0.27 -3.52 16.07
N ASP A 26 0.00 -2.36 15.49
CA ASP A 26 -0.89 -1.72 14.51
C ASP A 26 -0.79 -2.48 13.18
N LEU A 27 0.41 -2.91 12.79
CA LEU A 27 0.63 -3.80 11.66
C LEU A 27 -0.04 -5.17 11.85
N GLU A 28 -0.09 -5.69 13.07
CA GLU A 28 -0.83 -6.93 13.37
C GLU A 28 -2.34 -6.73 13.22
N ALA A 29 -2.90 -5.65 13.77
CA ALA A 29 -4.30 -5.27 13.60
C ALA A 29 -4.66 -5.06 12.12
N PHE A 30 -3.81 -4.36 11.38
CA PHE A 30 -3.90 -4.19 9.93
C PHE A 30 -3.94 -5.54 9.20
N ASN A 31 -3.03 -6.46 9.52
CA ASN A 31 -2.99 -7.76 8.84
C ASN A 31 -4.25 -8.59 9.16
N SER A 32 -4.77 -8.51 10.38
CA SER A 32 -6.05 -9.15 10.74
C SER A 32 -7.18 -8.58 9.91
N LYS A 33 -7.33 -7.25 9.88
CA LYS A 33 -8.40 -6.56 9.16
C LYS A 33 -8.30 -6.79 7.64
N LEU A 34 -7.10 -6.79 7.07
CA LEU A 34 -6.85 -7.11 5.66
C LEU A 34 -7.32 -8.53 5.31
N ASN A 35 -7.01 -9.52 6.15
CA ASN A 35 -7.45 -10.89 5.91
C ASN A 35 -8.98 -10.99 5.91
N ASP A 36 -9.66 -10.28 6.81
CA ASP A 36 -11.11 -10.27 6.90
C ASP A 36 -11.74 -9.54 5.71
N TYR A 37 -11.20 -8.38 5.32
CA TYR A 37 -11.69 -7.62 4.16
C TYR A 37 -11.46 -8.32 2.83
N LEU A 38 -10.42 -9.15 2.70
CA LEU A 38 -10.18 -9.92 1.48
C LEU A 38 -10.95 -11.25 1.45
N ARG A 39 -11.70 -11.63 2.50
CA ARG A 39 -12.62 -12.78 2.41
C ARG A 39 -13.62 -12.50 1.29
N GLY A 40 -13.68 -13.44 0.34
CA GLY A 40 -14.47 -13.29 -0.86
C GLY A 40 -15.88 -13.81 -0.68
N ASP A 41 -16.84 -13.14 -1.29
CA ASP A 41 -18.26 -13.53 -1.29
C ASP A 41 -18.53 -14.72 -2.23
N SER A 42 -17.53 -15.14 -3.01
CA SER A 42 -17.59 -16.29 -3.91
C SER A 42 -16.31 -17.16 -3.82
N PRO A 43 -16.38 -18.43 -4.25
CA PRO A 43 -15.20 -19.30 -4.31
C PRO A 43 -14.06 -18.73 -5.16
N LEU A 44 -14.38 -18.06 -6.26
CA LEU A 44 -13.39 -17.46 -7.16
C LEU A 44 -12.65 -16.30 -6.47
N ILE A 45 -13.40 -15.35 -5.91
CA ILE A 45 -12.82 -14.19 -5.19
C ILE A 45 -11.95 -14.68 -4.03
N SER A 46 -12.44 -15.66 -3.26
CA SER A 46 -11.68 -16.25 -2.15
C SER A 46 -10.41 -16.98 -2.59
N SER A 47 -10.39 -17.56 -3.80
CA SER A 47 -9.19 -18.18 -4.36
C SER A 47 -8.13 -17.14 -4.70
N ILE A 48 -8.53 -16.06 -5.39
CA ILE A 48 -7.64 -14.97 -5.80
C ILE A 48 -7.13 -14.20 -4.58
N ALA A 49 -8.00 -13.90 -3.61
CA ALA A 49 -7.63 -13.25 -2.37
C ALA A 49 -6.56 -14.03 -1.58
N ARG A 50 -6.72 -15.34 -1.44
CA ARG A 50 -5.71 -16.21 -0.82
C ARG A 50 -4.39 -16.18 -1.58
N HIS A 51 -4.44 -16.12 -2.89
CA HIS A 51 -3.24 -15.99 -3.73
C HIS A 51 -2.51 -14.67 -3.48
N LEU A 52 -3.23 -13.54 -3.46
CA LEU A 52 -2.66 -12.22 -3.17
C LEU A 52 -2.02 -12.15 -1.77
N LEU A 53 -2.66 -12.75 -0.77
CA LEU A 53 -2.17 -12.79 0.61
C LEU A 53 -0.86 -13.59 0.78
N ARG A 54 -0.54 -14.51 -0.14
CA ARG A 54 0.74 -15.23 -0.13
C ARG A 54 1.90 -14.33 -0.54
N SER A 55 1.65 -13.33 -1.39
CA SER A 55 2.64 -12.35 -1.83
C SER A 55 2.78 -11.24 -0.79
N ARG A 56 3.28 -11.58 0.41
CA ARG A 56 3.47 -10.60 1.48
C ARG A 56 4.47 -9.51 1.06
N GLY A 57 4.00 -8.27 1.01
CA GLY A 57 4.86 -7.10 0.87
C GLY A 57 5.55 -6.75 2.18
N LYS A 58 6.51 -5.81 2.12
CA LYS A 58 7.21 -5.28 3.30
C LYS A 58 6.33 -4.40 4.21
N ARG A 59 5.07 -4.12 3.80
CA ARG A 59 4.10 -3.26 4.51
C ARG A 59 4.64 -1.87 4.85
N MET A 60 5.44 -1.29 3.95
CA MET A 60 6.05 0.01 4.17
C MET A 60 5.02 1.14 4.28
N ARG A 61 4.01 1.19 3.39
CA ARG A 61 2.96 2.22 3.42
C ARG A 61 2.15 2.20 4.72
N PRO A 62 1.62 1.04 5.17
CA PRO A 62 1.04 0.93 6.50
C PRO A 62 1.96 1.40 7.62
N ALA A 63 3.23 0.99 7.60
CA ALA A 63 4.19 1.37 8.63
C ALA A 63 4.40 2.90 8.68
N PHE A 64 4.53 3.56 7.53
CA PHE A 64 4.67 5.02 7.46
C PHE A 64 3.46 5.74 8.04
N LEU A 65 2.25 5.30 7.69
CA LEU A 65 1.02 5.88 8.23
C LEU A 65 0.96 5.74 9.73
N PHE A 66 1.19 4.54 10.27
CA PHE A 66 1.14 4.34 11.73
C PHE A 66 2.23 5.13 12.46
N LEU A 67 3.43 5.24 11.89
CA LEU A 67 4.49 6.06 12.47
C LEU A 67 4.09 7.54 12.48
N ALA A 68 3.50 8.05 11.39
CA ALA A 68 3.02 9.42 11.30
C ALA A 68 1.86 9.69 12.26
N SER A 69 0.87 8.79 12.36
CA SER A 69 -0.23 8.88 13.33
C SER A 69 0.27 8.93 14.77
N ARG A 70 1.29 8.13 15.12
CA ARG A 70 1.87 8.13 16.46
C ARG A 70 2.74 9.37 16.74
N ALA A 71 3.42 9.89 15.72
CA ALA A 71 4.16 11.15 15.84
C ALA A 71 3.24 12.37 16.02
N ALA A 72 1.99 12.28 15.53
CA ALA A 72 0.95 13.29 15.70
C ALA A 72 0.07 13.06 16.96
N ASP A 73 0.50 12.18 17.89
CA ASP A 73 -0.14 11.91 19.19
C ASP A 73 -1.62 11.46 19.15
N GLN A 74 -2.13 10.98 18.02
CA GLN A 74 -3.51 10.48 17.89
C GLN A 74 -3.56 9.22 17.02
N PHE A 75 -3.44 8.06 17.67
CA PHE A 75 -3.77 6.78 17.04
C PHE A 75 -5.25 6.46 17.26
N THR A 76 -5.97 6.24 16.16
CA THR A 76 -7.39 5.86 16.16
C THR A 76 -7.59 4.59 15.35
N GLU A 77 -8.74 3.92 15.52
CA GLU A 77 -9.12 2.79 14.65
C GLU A 77 -9.18 3.20 13.17
N HIS A 78 -9.47 4.48 12.90
CA HIS A 78 -9.46 5.05 11.56
C HIS A 78 -8.06 5.08 10.91
N ALA A 79 -6.97 5.05 11.69
CA ALA A 79 -5.63 4.90 11.14
C ALA A 79 -5.45 3.53 10.47
N VAL A 80 -6.02 2.47 11.09
CA VAL A 80 -6.02 1.12 10.49
C VAL A 80 -6.86 1.10 9.22
N ASP A 81 -8.00 1.77 9.21
CA ASP A 81 -8.88 1.88 8.04
C ASP A 81 -8.23 2.65 6.88
N ALA A 82 -7.67 3.82 7.16
CA ALA A 82 -6.93 4.61 6.18
C ALA A 82 -5.77 3.82 5.59
N SER A 83 -4.98 3.15 6.44
CA SER A 83 -3.89 2.30 6.00
C SER A 83 -4.38 1.13 5.14
N LEU A 84 -5.52 0.53 5.49
CA LEU A 84 -6.10 -0.57 4.74
C LEU A 84 -6.58 -0.10 3.37
N ALA A 85 -7.26 1.03 3.29
CA ALA A 85 -7.68 1.62 2.03
C ALA A 85 -6.49 1.87 1.08
N ILE A 86 -5.42 2.49 1.58
CA ILE A 86 -4.22 2.78 0.77
C ILE A 86 -3.54 1.50 0.28
N GLU A 87 -3.40 0.47 1.12
CA GLU A 87 -2.78 -0.79 0.68
C GLU A 87 -3.68 -1.57 -0.30
N LEU A 88 -5.01 -1.50 -0.15
CA LEU A 88 -5.95 -2.09 -1.10
C LEU A 88 -5.87 -1.38 -2.46
N ILE A 89 -5.83 -0.03 -2.48
CA ILE A 89 -5.60 0.75 -3.70
C ILE A 89 -4.30 0.31 -4.37
N HIS A 90 -3.20 0.27 -3.61
CA HIS A 90 -1.93 -0.22 -4.15
C HIS A 90 -2.02 -1.66 -4.69
N THR A 91 -2.74 -2.55 -3.99
CA THR A 91 -2.91 -3.94 -4.45
C THR A 91 -3.71 -4.01 -5.75
N ALA A 92 -4.72 -3.16 -5.91
CA ALA A 92 -5.49 -3.05 -7.14
C ALA A 92 -4.63 -2.51 -8.31
N THR A 93 -3.81 -1.47 -8.08
CA THR A 93 -2.93 -0.96 -9.14
C THR A 93 -1.90 -2.00 -9.56
N LEU A 94 -1.37 -2.82 -8.64
CA LEU A 94 -0.50 -3.94 -9.00
C LEU A 94 -1.17 -5.00 -9.88
N LEU A 95 -2.46 -5.28 -9.65
CA LEU A 95 -3.22 -6.21 -10.49
C LEU A 95 -3.41 -5.68 -11.91
N HIS A 96 -3.66 -4.37 -12.02
CA HIS A 96 -3.80 -3.69 -13.32
C HIS A 96 -2.45 -3.57 -14.03
N ASP A 97 -1.39 -3.16 -13.34
CA ASP A 97 0.01 -3.14 -13.84
C ASP A 97 0.41 -4.51 -14.40
N ASP A 98 0.14 -5.62 -13.68
CA ASP A 98 0.49 -6.97 -14.14
C ASP A 98 -0.19 -7.33 -15.48
N VAL A 99 -1.37 -6.76 -15.77
CA VAL A 99 -2.06 -6.93 -17.05
C VAL A 99 -1.44 -6.06 -18.13
N VAL A 100 -1.16 -4.79 -17.83
CA VAL A 100 -0.55 -3.83 -18.76
C VAL A 100 0.84 -4.29 -19.19
N ASP A 101 1.64 -4.77 -18.23
CA ASP A 101 3.02 -5.22 -18.44
C ASP A 101 3.12 -6.67 -18.97
N GLU A 102 2.00 -7.36 -19.19
CA GLU A 102 1.93 -8.79 -19.53
C GLU A 102 2.78 -9.68 -18.59
N ALA A 103 2.85 -9.31 -17.30
CA ALA A 103 3.75 -9.95 -16.35
C ALA A 103 3.29 -11.37 -16.03
N HIS A 104 4.22 -12.34 -16.03
CA HIS A 104 3.96 -13.72 -15.61
C HIS A 104 4.23 -13.98 -14.12
N LEU A 105 5.17 -13.21 -13.53
CA LEU A 105 5.64 -13.42 -12.17
C LEU A 105 5.69 -12.10 -11.38
N ARG A 106 5.26 -12.15 -10.12
CA ARG A 106 5.46 -11.08 -9.14
C ARG A 106 5.94 -11.68 -7.82
N ARG A 107 7.11 -11.22 -7.36
CA ARG A 107 7.79 -11.74 -6.15
C ARG A 107 7.94 -13.27 -6.15
N GLY A 108 8.23 -13.84 -7.32
CA GLY A 108 8.44 -15.29 -7.49
C GLY A 108 7.16 -16.13 -7.51
N LEU A 109 5.98 -15.52 -7.50
CA LEU A 109 4.69 -16.19 -7.66
C LEU A 109 4.04 -15.80 -8.99
N ASN A 110 3.23 -16.69 -9.55
CA ASN A 110 2.43 -16.38 -10.74
C ASN A 110 1.55 -15.15 -10.47
N THR A 111 1.46 -14.24 -11.43
CA THR A 111 0.51 -13.12 -11.39
C THR A 111 -0.93 -13.61 -11.56
N VAL A 112 -1.91 -12.80 -11.19
CA VAL A 112 -3.33 -13.20 -11.31
C VAL A 112 -3.75 -13.31 -12.78
N ASN A 113 -3.25 -12.42 -13.63
CA ASN A 113 -3.52 -12.46 -15.07
C ASN A 113 -2.92 -13.72 -15.72
N TYR A 114 -1.73 -14.14 -15.31
CA TYR A 114 -1.11 -15.37 -15.82
C TYR A 114 -1.80 -16.63 -15.30
N GLN A 115 -2.19 -16.66 -14.01
CA GLN A 115 -2.80 -17.85 -13.41
C GLN A 115 -4.29 -18.04 -13.79
N TRP A 116 -5.03 -16.95 -14.04
CA TRP A 116 -6.44 -16.99 -14.41
C TRP A 116 -6.69 -16.43 -15.82
N ASN A 117 -6.66 -15.11 -15.97
CA ASN A 117 -6.64 -14.36 -17.23
C ASN A 117 -6.70 -12.84 -16.95
N ASN A 118 -6.47 -12.03 -17.97
CA ASN A 118 -6.53 -10.56 -17.88
C ASN A 118 -7.89 -10.04 -17.38
N LEU A 119 -9.00 -10.60 -17.87
CA LEU A 119 -10.35 -10.16 -17.47
C LEU A 119 -10.58 -10.34 -15.96
N ILE A 120 -10.18 -11.48 -15.40
CA ILE A 120 -10.28 -11.76 -13.97
C ILE A 120 -9.38 -10.83 -13.16
N ALA A 121 -8.17 -10.54 -13.63
CA ALA A 121 -7.26 -9.63 -12.95
C ALA A 121 -7.81 -8.20 -12.89
N VAL A 122 -8.34 -7.68 -14.01
CA VAL A 122 -8.98 -6.35 -14.07
C VAL A 122 -10.18 -6.27 -13.12
N LEU A 123 -11.11 -7.22 -13.21
CA LEU A 123 -12.32 -7.23 -12.35
C LEU A 123 -11.99 -7.42 -10.87
N MET A 124 -10.95 -8.19 -10.53
CA MET A 124 -10.49 -8.30 -9.14
C MET A 124 -9.87 -6.99 -8.65
N GLY A 125 -9.11 -6.29 -9.51
CA GLY A 125 -8.62 -4.94 -9.23
C GLY A 125 -9.78 -4.00 -8.91
N ASP A 126 -10.79 -3.94 -9.77
CA ASP A 126 -11.99 -3.10 -9.57
C ASP A 126 -12.72 -3.43 -8.27
N TYR A 127 -12.87 -4.72 -7.95
CA TYR A 127 -13.48 -5.18 -6.70
C TYR A 127 -12.70 -4.72 -5.46
N ILE A 128 -11.37 -4.85 -5.48
CA ILE A 128 -10.49 -4.40 -4.38
C ILE A 128 -10.55 -2.88 -4.25
N PHE A 129 -10.57 -2.16 -5.37
CA PHE A 129 -10.67 -0.71 -5.41
C PHE A 129 -12.01 -0.22 -4.81
N ALA A 130 -13.12 -0.88 -5.17
CA ALA A 130 -14.43 -0.61 -4.58
C ALA A 130 -14.47 -0.90 -3.06
N LYS A 131 -13.78 -1.94 -2.60
CA LYS A 131 -13.63 -2.22 -1.17
C LYS A 131 -12.83 -1.14 -0.45
N ALA A 132 -11.77 -0.63 -1.07
CA ALA A 132 -10.98 0.47 -0.52
C ALA A 132 -11.85 1.72 -0.33
N PHE A 133 -12.65 2.10 -1.34
CA PHE A 133 -13.58 3.23 -1.23
C PHE A 133 -14.56 3.11 -0.06
N ARG A 134 -15.13 1.91 0.15
CA ARG A 134 -16.03 1.68 1.29
C ARG A 134 -15.35 1.95 2.63
N ILE A 135 -14.12 1.44 2.81
CA ILE A 135 -13.34 1.66 4.03
C ILE A 135 -13.02 3.15 4.21
N MET A 136 -12.65 3.85 3.13
CA MET A 136 -12.38 5.29 3.23
C MET A 136 -13.59 6.07 3.71
N VAL A 137 -14.79 5.75 3.21
CA VAL A 137 -16.03 6.39 3.67
C VAL A 137 -16.30 6.11 5.15
N ASP A 138 -16.01 4.90 5.63
CA ASP A 138 -16.18 4.52 7.03
C ASP A 138 -15.26 5.32 7.99
N THR A 139 -14.21 5.97 7.48
CA THR A 139 -13.37 6.88 8.30
C THR A 139 -14.07 8.18 8.69
N GLY A 140 -15.14 8.56 7.98
CA GLY A 140 -15.88 9.81 8.22
C GLY A 140 -15.11 11.10 7.90
N SER A 141 -13.86 11.01 7.43
CA SER A 141 -13.03 12.18 7.10
C SER A 141 -13.07 12.48 5.61
N ILE A 142 -13.87 13.49 5.23
CA ILE A 142 -13.93 14.00 3.84
C ILE A 142 -12.55 14.43 3.34
N GLU A 143 -11.74 14.97 4.25
CA GLU A 143 -10.43 15.45 3.90
C GLU A 143 -9.44 14.32 3.60
N LEU A 144 -9.50 13.23 4.37
CA LEU A 144 -8.73 12.03 4.07
C LEU A 144 -9.17 11.41 2.74
N ILE A 145 -10.49 11.40 2.48
CA ILE A 145 -11.04 10.92 1.22
C ILE A 145 -10.52 11.76 0.05
N ASP A 146 -10.48 13.09 0.17
CA ASP A 146 -9.93 13.98 -0.86
C ASP A 146 -8.43 13.70 -1.09
N ALA A 147 -7.63 13.63 -0.02
CA ALA A 147 -6.19 13.38 -0.11
C ALA A 147 -5.87 12.04 -0.78
N ILE A 148 -6.51 10.95 -0.35
CA ILE A 148 -6.30 9.62 -0.96
C ILE A 148 -6.81 9.58 -2.40
N SER A 149 -7.94 10.23 -2.70
CA SER A 149 -8.48 10.27 -4.06
C SER A 149 -7.53 11.00 -5.02
N ARG A 150 -6.98 12.15 -4.62
CA ARG A 150 -5.96 12.88 -5.39
C ARG A 150 -4.69 12.07 -5.60
N ALA A 151 -4.20 11.40 -4.56
CA ALA A 151 -3.02 10.54 -4.68
C ALA A 151 -3.28 9.39 -5.67
N THR A 152 -4.48 8.82 -5.63
CA THR A 152 -4.90 7.74 -6.53
C THR A 152 -5.02 8.21 -7.98
N GLU A 153 -5.60 9.38 -8.22
CA GLU A 153 -5.62 10.02 -9.56
C GLU A 153 -4.20 10.22 -10.09
N ARG A 154 -3.29 10.72 -9.25
CA ARG A 154 -1.88 10.89 -9.62
C ARG A 154 -1.21 9.57 -9.99
N VAL A 155 -1.50 8.46 -9.30
CA VAL A 155 -0.97 7.15 -9.69
C VAL A 155 -1.41 6.79 -11.11
N SER A 156 -2.70 6.90 -11.42
CA SER A 156 -3.22 6.59 -12.75
C SER A 156 -2.63 7.51 -13.84
N VAL A 157 -2.46 8.80 -13.56
CA VAL A 157 -1.78 9.73 -14.48
C VAL A 157 -0.31 9.33 -14.68
N GLY A 158 0.39 8.97 -13.61
CA GLY A 158 1.77 8.51 -13.67
C GLY A 158 1.92 7.21 -14.48
N GLU A 159 1.00 6.26 -14.32
CA GLU A 159 0.96 5.03 -15.11
C GLU A 159 0.71 5.32 -16.59
N LEU A 160 -0.25 6.19 -16.94
CA LEU A 160 -0.53 6.57 -18.33
C LEU A 160 0.67 7.27 -18.98
N ARG A 161 1.30 8.22 -18.27
CA ARG A 161 2.52 8.89 -18.76
C ARG A 161 3.65 7.89 -18.96
N GLN A 162 3.82 6.92 -18.07
CA GLN A 162 4.82 5.86 -18.25
C GLN A 162 4.58 5.07 -19.54
N ILE A 163 3.32 4.78 -19.87
CA ILE A 163 2.95 4.10 -21.12
C ILE A 163 3.26 4.99 -22.33
N GLU A 164 2.90 6.28 -22.31
CA GLU A 164 3.18 7.22 -23.40
C GLU A 164 4.68 7.37 -23.67
N GLU A 165 5.49 7.39 -22.61
CA GLU A 165 6.95 7.55 -22.69
C GLU A 165 7.69 6.21 -22.91
N THR A 166 6.96 5.11 -23.10
CA THR A 166 7.58 3.80 -23.37
C THR A 166 8.37 3.86 -24.68
N ALA A 167 9.66 3.49 -24.60
CA ALA A 167 10.64 3.57 -25.68
C ALA A 167 11.02 5.00 -26.14
N ASN A 168 10.71 6.04 -25.35
CA ASN A 168 11.26 7.37 -25.55
C ASN A 168 12.67 7.51 -24.95
N TYR A 169 13.70 7.36 -25.77
CA TYR A 169 15.10 7.52 -25.36
C TYR A 169 15.54 8.97 -25.13
N ALA A 170 14.68 9.95 -25.45
CA ALA A 170 14.93 11.37 -25.21
C ALA A 170 14.28 11.89 -23.92
N LEU A 171 13.64 11.02 -23.14
CA LEU A 171 13.02 11.37 -21.86
C LEU A 171 14.04 12.02 -20.94
N SER A 172 13.74 13.22 -20.46
CA SER A 172 14.60 13.93 -19.53
C SER A 172 14.56 13.32 -18.13
N GLU A 173 15.59 13.58 -17.33
CA GLU A 173 15.61 13.17 -15.92
C GLU A 173 14.44 13.80 -15.14
N GLU A 174 14.09 15.06 -15.44
CA GLU A 174 12.97 15.76 -14.79
C GLU A 174 11.62 15.09 -15.07
N GLU A 175 11.36 14.72 -16.33
CA GLU A 175 10.14 14.00 -16.73
C GLU A 175 10.09 12.60 -16.07
N TYR A 176 11.21 11.88 -16.06
CA TYR A 176 11.32 10.60 -15.37
C TYR A 176 11.01 10.74 -13.86
N LEU A 177 11.59 11.74 -13.20
CA LEU A 177 11.34 12.03 -11.78
C LEU A 177 9.87 12.38 -11.52
N SER A 178 9.22 13.12 -12.43
CA SER A 178 7.78 13.40 -12.34
C SER A 178 6.94 12.13 -12.45
N ILE A 179 7.28 11.20 -13.35
CA ILE A 179 6.56 9.93 -13.51
C ILE A 179 6.65 9.10 -12.22
N ILE A 180 7.85 8.94 -11.64
CA ILE A 180 8.00 8.16 -10.40
C ILE A 180 7.34 8.86 -9.21
N ALA A 181 7.32 10.19 -9.18
CA ALA A 181 6.65 10.96 -8.14
C ALA A 181 5.13 10.69 -8.15
N ASP A 182 4.54 10.63 -9.34
CA ASP A 182 3.12 10.38 -9.52
C ASP A 182 2.75 8.90 -9.34
N LYS A 183 3.46 7.97 -10.00
CA LYS A 183 3.15 6.52 -9.94
C LYS A 183 3.44 5.89 -8.57
N THR A 184 4.51 6.32 -7.90
CA THR A 184 5.00 5.65 -6.69
C THR A 184 4.94 6.53 -5.46
N ALA A 185 5.51 7.74 -5.52
CA ALA A 185 5.70 8.57 -4.33
C ALA A 185 4.37 9.13 -3.78
N SER A 186 3.38 9.38 -4.64
CA SER A 186 2.04 9.86 -4.27
C SER A 186 1.38 9.03 -3.16
N LEU A 187 1.34 7.69 -3.28
CA LEU A 187 0.76 6.82 -2.25
C LEU A 187 1.60 6.76 -0.97
N PHE A 188 2.91 6.96 -1.04
CA PHE A 188 3.74 7.10 0.16
C PHE A 188 3.49 8.44 0.85
N SER A 189 3.42 9.53 0.09
CA SER A 189 3.11 10.87 0.57
C SER A 189 1.80 10.87 1.34
N VAL A 190 0.73 10.34 0.74
CA VAL A 190 -0.58 10.31 1.42
C VAL A 190 -0.60 9.34 2.60
N SER A 191 0.23 8.29 2.61
CA SER A 191 0.37 7.43 3.79
C SER A 191 0.89 8.23 4.98
N CYS A 192 1.91 9.08 4.77
CA CYS A 192 2.44 9.96 5.82
C CYS A 192 1.43 11.05 6.22
N GLU A 193 0.74 11.65 5.24
CA GLU A 193 -0.22 12.74 5.47
C GLU A 193 -1.50 12.28 6.19
N SER A 194 -1.93 11.04 5.96
CA SER A 194 -3.15 10.47 6.54
C SER A 194 -3.16 10.49 8.07
N GLY A 195 -1.99 10.32 8.70
CA GLY A 195 -1.85 10.36 10.15
C GLY A 195 -2.29 11.72 10.70
N PRO A 196 -1.58 12.82 10.38
CA PRO A 196 -1.96 14.18 10.76
C PRO A 196 -3.40 14.57 10.41
N ILE A 197 -3.90 14.21 9.21
CA ILE A 197 -5.29 14.49 8.81
C ILE A 197 -6.28 13.88 9.80
N LEU A 198 -6.08 12.60 10.17
CA LEU A 198 -6.92 11.91 11.14
C LEU A 198 -6.84 12.50 12.56
N CYS A 199 -5.77 13.23 12.86
CA CYS A 199 -5.57 13.90 14.14
C CYS A 199 -6.23 15.30 14.20
N GLY A 200 -6.82 15.76 13.09
CA GLY A 200 -7.39 17.09 12.96
C GLY A 200 -6.37 18.20 12.71
N HIS A 201 -5.15 17.85 12.29
CA HIS A 201 -4.12 18.84 11.93
C HIS A 201 -4.40 19.42 10.53
N ASN A 202 -4.52 20.74 10.44
CA ASN A 202 -4.83 21.44 9.18
C ASN A 202 -3.67 22.32 8.69
N GLY A 203 -3.36 22.25 7.39
CA GLY A 203 -2.39 23.16 6.75
C GLY A 203 -0.93 22.75 6.90
N GLU A 204 -0.07 23.68 7.33
CA GLU A 204 1.41 23.54 7.34
C GLU A 204 1.92 22.40 8.25
N ASP A 205 1.13 21.94 9.23
CA ASP A 205 1.47 20.84 10.14
C ASP A 205 1.35 19.43 9.52
N ARG A 206 1.08 19.33 8.20
CA ARG A 206 0.88 18.06 7.47
C ARG A 206 2.13 17.51 6.76
N HIS A 207 3.19 18.32 6.62
CA HIS A 207 4.38 18.00 5.82
C HIS A 207 5.66 17.91 6.67
#